data_AF-A0A6P9DSL8-F1
#
_entry.id   AF-A0A6P9DSL8-F1
#
_cell.length_a   1.000
_cell.length_b   1.000
_cell.length_c   1.000
_cell.angle_alpha   90.00
_cell.angle_beta   90.00
_cell.angle_gamma   90.00
#
_symmetry.space_group_name_H-M   'P 1'
#
loop_
_entity.id
_entity.type
_entity.pdbx_description
1 polymer ?
#
loop_
_entity_poly.entity_id
_entity_poly.type
_entity_poly.pdbx_seq_one_letter_code
_entity_poly.pdbx_strand_id
1 'polypeptide(L)'
;MAAAVAAFRHLSLALGAAVAALGSLLFIAWKGYFRDADDSCVGWRSRWERQLEAELRACNARKEAEPHYCEYQVLILGLDGAGKSTILHHVCSPEAKKHIAPTQGFNSVQLQASGLQMDLLEVGGSQNLRFYWNQYLSKAHILVFVVDSADGPRLHIARQELHCLLAEDPQLPLIVLANKQDKNDALSVAELQEELALHNLDSQRKFFLLPTSATSAGLATANSVLHLKHLLVKILAHSNKMDSL
;
A
#
# COMPACT_ATOMS: atom_id res chain seq x y z
N MET A 1 -20.29 50.01 -53.23
CA MET A 1 -20.47 48.93 -52.23
C MET A 1 -19.69 47.65 -52.54
N ALA A 2 -19.60 47.18 -53.79
CA ALA A 2 -18.89 45.92 -54.12
C ALA A 2 -17.37 45.93 -53.87
N ALA A 3 -16.68 47.06 -54.13
CA ALA A 3 -15.23 47.16 -53.94
C ALA A 3 -14.79 47.09 -52.47
N ALA A 4 -15.60 47.62 -51.54
CA ALA A 4 -15.33 47.59 -50.10
C ALA A 4 -15.47 46.18 -49.52
N VAL A 5 -16.44 45.39 -50.02
CA VAL A 5 -16.65 43.99 -49.60
C VAL A 5 -15.54 43.07 -50.12
N ALA A 6 -15.02 43.32 -51.32
CA ALA A 6 -13.87 42.60 -51.87
C ALA A 6 -12.59 42.90 -51.06
N ALA A 7 -12.33 44.18 -50.76
CA ALA A 7 -11.19 44.59 -49.95
C ALA A 7 -11.23 43.95 -48.54
N PHE A 8 -12.41 43.89 -47.91
CA PHE A 8 -12.58 43.28 -46.59
C PHE A 8 -12.36 41.76 -46.60
N ARG A 9 -12.78 41.06 -47.67
CA ARG A 9 -12.52 39.62 -47.87
C ARG A 9 -11.03 39.31 -48.04
N HIS A 10 -10.31 40.11 -48.82
CA HIS A 10 -8.86 39.96 -48.98
C HIS A 10 -8.11 40.28 -47.68
N LEU A 11 -8.58 41.26 -46.90
CA LEU A 11 -8.02 41.57 -45.59
C LEU A 11 -8.24 40.44 -44.58
N SER A 12 -9.44 39.83 -44.54
CA SER A 12 -9.73 38.71 -43.64
C SER A 12 -8.95 37.43 -43.99
N LEU A 13 -8.75 37.16 -45.29
CA LEU A 13 -7.92 36.05 -45.76
C LEU A 13 -6.44 36.28 -45.42
N ALA A 14 -5.95 37.51 -45.60
CA ALA A 14 -4.58 37.89 -45.24
C ALA A 14 -4.35 37.82 -43.71
N LEU A 15 -5.31 38.28 -42.89
CA LEU A 15 -5.26 38.15 -41.43
C LEU A 15 -5.30 36.68 -41.00
N GLY A 16 -6.18 35.86 -41.59
CA GLY A 16 -6.25 34.42 -41.29
C GLY A 16 -4.96 33.68 -41.62
N ALA A 17 -4.37 33.96 -42.79
CA ALA A 17 -3.08 33.40 -43.19
C ALA A 17 -1.93 33.85 -42.27
N ALA A 18 -1.93 35.12 -41.85
CA ALA A 18 -0.94 35.65 -40.91
C ALA A 18 -1.06 35.00 -39.52
N VAL A 19 -2.27 34.80 -39.00
CA VAL A 19 -2.51 34.10 -37.72
C VAL A 19 -2.06 32.63 -37.81
N ALA A 20 -2.33 31.94 -38.92
CA ALA A 20 -1.87 30.56 -39.14
C ALA A 20 -0.34 30.46 -39.25
N ALA A 21 0.30 31.41 -39.93
CA ALA A 21 1.76 31.49 -40.03
C ALA A 21 2.41 31.81 -38.68
N LEU A 22 1.87 32.77 -37.93
CA LEU A 22 2.32 33.11 -36.58
C LEU A 22 2.11 31.95 -35.61
N GLY A 23 0.98 31.24 -35.70
CA GLY A 23 0.69 30.04 -34.91
C GLY A 23 1.65 28.89 -35.26
N SER A 24 1.99 28.70 -36.54
CA SER A 24 2.97 27.70 -36.97
C SER A 24 4.39 28.06 -36.55
N LEU A 25 4.76 29.34 -36.60
CA LEU A 25 6.05 29.83 -36.11
C LEU A 25 6.13 29.75 -34.59
N LEU A 26 5.05 30.06 -33.86
CA LEU A 26 4.95 29.83 -32.41
C LEU A 26 5.01 28.35 -32.07
N PHE A 27 4.39 27.47 -32.84
CA PHE A 27 4.48 26.02 -32.64
C PHE A 27 5.89 25.49 -32.93
N ILE A 28 6.56 25.98 -33.98
CA ILE A 28 7.95 25.63 -34.30
C ILE A 28 8.92 26.21 -33.26
N ALA A 29 8.68 27.45 -32.79
CA ALA A 29 9.47 28.08 -31.73
C ALA A 29 9.20 27.41 -30.37
N TRP A 30 7.97 27.01 -30.06
CA TRP A 30 7.60 26.21 -28.89
C TRP A 30 8.27 24.84 -28.95
N LYS A 31 8.21 24.17 -30.10
CA LYS A 31 8.87 22.89 -30.36
C LYS A 31 10.39 22.99 -30.34
N GLY A 32 10.97 24.13 -30.75
CA GLY A 32 12.41 24.41 -30.71
C GLY A 32 12.90 24.80 -29.32
N TYR A 33 12.16 25.63 -28.60
CA TYR A 33 12.42 26.03 -27.21
C TYR A 33 12.32 24.84 -26.25
N PHE A 34 11.35 23.94 -26.47
CA PHE A 34 11.28 22.68 -25.72
C PHE A 34 12.25 21.60 -26.25
N ARG A 35 12.92 21.80 -27.38
CA ARG A 35 13.85 20.79 -27.91
C ARG A 35 15.11 20.61 -27.05
N ASP A 36 15.54 21.64 -26.31
CA ASP A 36 16.62 21.54 -25.32
C ASP A 36 16.11 21.21 -23.89
N ALA A 37 14.81 21.31 -23.64
CA ALA A 37 14.21 20.86 -22.39
C ALA A 37 13.84 19.35 -22.41
N ASP A 38 13.67 18.76 -23.60
CA ASP A 38 13.26 17.36 -23.78
C ASP A 38 14.42 16.35 -23.75
N ASP A 39 15.69 16.79 -23.79
CA ASP A 39 16.85 15.91 -23.61
C ASP A 39 17.01 15.45 -22.14
N SER A 40 16.25 16.07 -21.24
CA SER A 40 16.05 15.59 -19.87
C SER A 40 14.79 14.74 -19.69
N CYS A 41 14.02 14.42 -20.74
CA CYS A 41 12.74 13.69 -20.59
C CYS A 41 12.68 12.39 -21.40
N VAL A 42 13.37 12.30 -22.55
CA VAL A 42 13.57 11.03 -23.27
C VAL A 42 14.48 10.09 -22.47
N GLY A 43 15.45 10.65 -21.74
CA GLY A 43 16.24 9.92 -20.76
C GLY A 43 15.41 9.36 -19.61
N TRP A 44 14.28 9.98 -19.25
CA TRP A 44 13.44 9.54 -18.14
C TRP A 44 12.44 8.50 -18.62
N ARG A 45 11.69 8.67 -19.70
CA ARG A 45 10.82 7.59 -20.18
C ARG A 45 11.58 6.31 -20.50
N SER A 46 12.71 6.39 -21.20
CA SER A 46 13.50 5.20 -21.49
C SER A 46 14.28 4.67 -20.28
N ARG A 47 14.60 5.49 -19.27
CA ARG A 47 15.19 5.01 -18.00
C ARG A 47 14.13 4.40 -17.10
N TRP A 48 12.93 4.95 -17.06
CA TRP A 48 11.78 4.44 -16.30
C TRP A 48 11.23 3.17 -16.93
N GLU A 49 11.16 3.07 -18.26
CA GLU A 49 10.82 1.83 -18.96
C GLU A 49 11.91 0.78 -18.79
N ARG A 50 13.21 1.14 -18.86
CA ARG A 50 14.30 0.21 -18.53
C ARG A 50 14.33 -0.19 -17.05
N GLN A 51 13.96 0.71 -16.15
CA GLN A 51 13.85 0.45 -14.71
C GLN A 51 12.65 -0.46 -14.44
N LEU A 52 11.48 -0.17 -15.00
CA LEU A 52 10.30 -1.04 -14.91
C LEU A 52 10.56 -2.39 -15.58
N GLU A 53 11.22 -2.44 -16.73
CA GLU A 53 11.60 -3.69 -17.37
C GLU A 53 12.65 -4.46 -16.57
N ALA A 54 13.61 -3.78 -15.95
CA ALA A 54 14.58 -4.41 -15.07
C ALA A 54 13.92 -4.91 -13.78
N GLU A 55 12.95 -4.18 -13.23
CA GLU A 55 12.14 -4.58 -12.07
C GLU A 55 11.16 -5.69 -12.41
N LEU A 56 10.53 -5.66 -13.59
CA LEU A 56 9.68 -6.74 -14.12
C LEU A 56 10.52 -7.97 -14.45
N ARG A 57 11.73 -7.82 -15.03
CA ARG A 57 12.68 -8.91 -15.24
C ARG A 57 13.22 -9.45 -13.92
N ALA A 58 13.49 -8.62 -12.93
CA ALA A 58 13.87 -9.06 -11.59
C ALA A 58 12.70 -9.73 -10.85
N CYS A 59 11.47 -9.26 -11.05
CA CYS A 59 10.23 -9.84 -10.51
C CYS A 59 9.91 -11.18 -11.20
N ASN A 60 10.16 -11.29 -12.51
CA ASN A 60 10.03 -12.53 -13.27
C ASN A 60 11.17 -13.51 -12.97
N ALA A 61 12.41 -13.04 -12.79
CA ALA A 61 13.53 -13.87 -12.34
C ALA A 61 13.31 -14.35 -10.89
N ARG A 62 12.66 -13.57 -10.05
CA ARG A 62 12.17 -14.01 -8.73
C ARG A 62 11.01 -15.02 -8.83
N LYS A 63 10.21 -14.99 -9.90
CA LYS A 63 9.19 -16.01 -10.20
C LYS A 63 9.78 -17.29 -10.80
N GLU A 64 10.97 -17.22 -11.41
CA GLU A 64 11.70 -18.37 -11.97
C GLU A 64 12.62 -19.06 -10.94
N ALA A 65 12.81 -18.48 -9.75
CA ALA A 65 13.19 -19.27 -8.59
C ALA A 65 12.00 -20.19 -8.27
N GLU A 66 12.25 -21.51 -8.19
CA GLU A 66 11.31 -22.54 -7.72
C GLU A 66 10.28 -21.94 -6.73
N PRO A 67 8.96 -22.13 -6.94
CA PRO A 67 7.97 -21.54 -6.06
C PRO A 67 8.26 -22.00 -4.64
N HIS A 68 8.80 -21.09 -3.82
CA HIS A 68 8.84 -21.28 -2.38
C HIS A 68 7.39 -21.25 -1.92
N TYR A 69 6.72 -22.41 -1.97
CA TYR A 69 5.42 -22.62 -1.36
C TYR A 69 5.62 -22.47 0.14
N CYS A 70 5.45 -21.25 0.62
CA CYS A 70 5.13 -21.01 2.01
C CYS A 70 3.77 -21.67 2.26
N GLU A 71 3.69 -22.45 3.33
CA GLU A 71 2.48 -23.15 3.73
C GLU A 71 1.36 -22.16 4.03
N TYR A 72 1.72 -20.97 4.54
CA TYR A 72 0.78 -19.94 4.95
C TYR A 72 1.15 -18.56 4.43
N GLN A 73 0.12 -17.74 4.20
CA GLN A 73 0.27 -16.32 3.93
C GLN A 73 -0.46 -15.48 4.97
N VAL A 74 0.25 -14.52 5.55
CA VAL A 74 -0.31 -13.51 6.46
C VAL A 74 -0.31 -12.19 5.72
N LEU A 75 -1.50 -11.63 5.51
CA LEU A 75 -1.67 -10.37 4.79
C LEU A 75 -1.67 -9.20 5.79
N ILE A 76 -0.79 -8.23 5.59
CA ILE A 76 -0.63 -7.06 6.47
C ILE A 76 -1.13 -5.81 5.73
N LEU A 77 -2.28 -5.30 6.16
CA LEU A 77 -2.95 -4.11 5.60
C LEU A 77 -3.14 -3.02 6.66
N GLY A 78 -3.65 -1.87 6.23
CA GLY A 78 -3.82 -0.67 7.05
C GLY A 78 -3.40 0.59 6.33
N LEU A 79 -3.85 1.75 6.80
CA LEU A 79 -3.60 3.02 6.12
C LEU A 79 -2.09 3.34 6.01
N ASP A 80 -1.74 4.19 5.05
CA ASP A 80 -0.41 4.77 4.97
C ASP A 80 -0.01 5.48 6.28
N GLY A 81 1.25 5.30 6.67
CA GLY A 81 1.76 5.82 7.93
C GLY A 81 1.37 5.00 9.17
N ALA A 82 0.51 3.98 9.09
CA ALA A 82 0.10 3.19 10.26
C ALA A 82 1.24 2.41 10.95
N GLY A 83 2.36 2.16 10.25
CA GLY A 83 3.53 1.46 10.78
C GLY A 83 3.65 -0.02 10.38
N LYS A 84 2.94 -0.43 9.32
CA LYS A 84 2.98 -1.80 8.76
C LYS A 84 4.41 -2.29 8.50
N SER A 85 5.18 -1.55 7.71
CA SER A 85 6.57 -1.91 7.35
C SER A 85 7.48 -1.97 8.55
N THR A 86 7.25 -1.11 9.54
CA THR A 86 7.97 -1.10 10.80
C THR A 86 7.69 -2.37 11.59
N ILE A 87 6.43 -2.77 11.73
CA ILE A 87 6.04 -4.02 12.40
C ILE A 87 6.62 -5.23 11.65
N LEU A 88 6.47 -5.28 10.32
CA LEU A 88 7.01 -6.35 9.48
C LEU A 88 8.52 -6.52 9.70
N HIS A 89 9.28 -5.42 9.68
CA HIS A 89 10.72 -5.49 9.93
C HIS A 89 11.05 -6.02 11.33
N HIS A 90 10.34 -5.58 12.36
CA HIS A 90 10.57 -6.05 13.73
C HIS A 90 10.19 -7.51 13.98
N VAL A 91 9.16 -8.02 13.31
CA VAL A 91 8.78 -9.44 13.38
C VAL A 91 9.89 -10.33 12.80
N CYS A 92 10.55 -9.86 11.75
CA CYS A 92 11.56 -10.62 11.02
C CYS A 92 12.99 -10.43 11.55
N SER A 93 13.34 -9.25 12.03
CA SER A 93 14.65 -8.94 12.62
C SER A 93 14.51 -8.05 13.85
N PRO A 94 15.24 -8.34 14.94
CA PRO A 94 15.25 -7.48 16.13
C PRO A 94 15.89 -6.11 15.88
N GLU A 95 16.56 -5.90 14.73
CA GLU A 95 17.20 -4.64 14.39
C GLU A 95 16.18 -3.64 13.79
N ALA A 96 15.86 -2.62 14.57
CA ALA A 96 14.98 -1.54 14.14
C ALA A 96 15.64 -0.68 13.04
N LYS A 97 15.05 -0.65 11.84
CA LYS A 97 15.42 0.34 10.82
C LYS A 97 14.95 1.73 11.26
N LYS A 98 15.88 2.69 11.33
CA LYS A 98 15.60 4.07 11.76
C LYS A 98 14.69 4.84 10.80
N HIS A 99 14.77 4.55 9.50
CA HIS A 99 13.96 5.20 8.47
C HIS A 99 13.39 4.15 7.52
N ILE A 100 12.09 4.20 7.32
CA ILE A 100 11.37 3.35 6.37
C ILE A 100 10.55 4.28 5.47
N ALA A 101 10.81 4.22 4.17
CA ALA A 101 10.07 4.99 3.18
C ALA A 101 8.67 4.39 2.96
N PRO A 102 7.66 5.18 2.52
CA PRO A 102 6.35 4.64 2.18
C PRO A 102 6.44 3.53 1.14
N THR A 103 5.78 2.40 1.40
CA THR A 103 5.74 1.24 0.48
C THR A 103 5.01 1.60 -0.82
N GLN A 104 5.73 1.58 -1.94
CA GLN A 104 5.20 1.75 -3.29
C GLN A 104 4.91 0.37 -3.90
N GLY A 105 3.75 -0.21 -3.61
CA GLY A 105 3.37 -1.56 -4.05
C GLY A 105 3.22 -2.52 -2.89
N PHE A 106 4.06 -3.55 -2.81
CA PHE A 106 4.02 -4.57 -1.77
C PHE A 106 5.43 -4.98 -1.31
N ASN A 107 5.52 -5.60 -0.14
CA ASN A 107 6.73 -6.17 0.43
C ASN A 107 6.40 -7.55 1.01
N SER A 108 7.28 -8.53 0.83
CA SER A 108 7.07 -9.90 1.32
C SER A 108 8.30 -10.36 2.07
N VAL A 109 8.11 -10.92 3.27
CA VAL A 109 9.19 -11.52 4.05
C VAL A 109 8.76 -12.87 4.57
N GLN A 110 9.61 -13.87 4.35
CA GLN A 110 9.39 -15.21 4.90
C GLN A 110 9.73 -15.22 6.40
N LEU A 111 8.81 -15.74 7.20
CA LEU A 111 9.00 -16.01 8.62
C LEU A 111 8.90 -17.51 8.86
N GLN A 112 9.95 -18.07 9.46
CA GLN A 112 9.92 -19.44 9.97
C GLN A 112 9.78 -19.40 11.50
N ALA A 113 8.77 -20.08 12.03
CA ALA A 113 8.49 -20.12 13.45
C ALA A 113 7.81 -21.45 13.84
N SER A 114 8.37 -22.15 14.84
CA SER A 114 7.81 -23.39 15.38
C SER A 114 7.49 -24.46 14.32
N GLY A 115 8.34 -24.59 13.30
CA GLY A 115 8.16 -25.54 12.21
C GLY A 115 7.18 -25.09 11.11
N LEU A 116 6.50 -23.96 11.28
CA LEU A 116 5.63 -23.36 10.26
C LEU A 116 6.42 -22.38 9.40
N GLN A 117 6.15 -22.40 8.10
CA GLN A 117 6.68 -21.43 7.14
C GLN A 117 5.56 -20.52 6.64
N MET A 118 5.63 -19.24 6.99
CA MET A 118 4.63 -18.24 6.59
C MET A 118 5.27 -17.09 5.82
N ASP A 119 4.57 -16.59 4.81
CA ASP A 119 4.91 -15.38 4.06
C ASP A 119 4.12 -14.21 4.60
N LEU A 120 4.83 -13.21 5.14
CA LEU A 120 4.26 -11.97 5.62
C LEU A 120 4.21 -10.97 4.46
N LEU A 121 3.04 -10.84 3.84
CA LEU A 121 2.81 -9.98 2.69
C LEU A 121 2.22 -8.65 3.16
N GLU A 122 3.02 -7.58 3.11
CA GLU A 122 2.58 -6.20 3.32
C GLU A 122 2.19 -5.56 1.99
N VAL A 123 1.04 -4.87 1.96
CA VAL A 123 0.65 -4.01 0.83
C VAL A 123 0.66 -2.54 1.27
N GLY A 124 1.09 -1.65 0.38
CA GLY A 124 1.08 -0.22 0.63
C GLY A 124 -0.33 0.31 0.91
N GLY A 125 -0.41 1.32 1.79
CA GLY A 125 -1.69 1.82 2.32
C GLY A 125 -2.11 3.19 1.81
N SER A 126 -1.44 3.73 0.80
CA SER A 126 -1.89 4.97 0.15
C SER A 126 -3.20 4.73 -0.58
N GLN A 127 -4.03 5.75 -0.73
CA GLN A 127 -5.37 5.63 -1.32
C GLN A 127 -5.38 4.87 -2.67
N ASN A 128 -4.40 5.12 -3.54
CA ASN A 128 -4.29 4.45 -4.84
C ASN A 128 -3.97 2.95 -4.72
N LEU A 129 -3.26 2.54 -3.66
CA LEU A 129 -2.89 1.14 -3.44
C LEU A 129 -4.00 0.33 -2.75
N ARG A 130 -4.89 0.98 -1.99
CA ARG A 130 -6.02 0.33 -1.29
C ARG A 130 -6.97 -0.38 -2.24
N PHE A 131 -7.13 0.14 -3.46
CA PHE A 131 -7.93 -0.48 -4.52
C PHE A 131 -7.52 -1.94 -4.82
N TYR A 132 -6.25 -2.28 -4.60
CA TYR A 132 -5.73 -3.63 -4.89
C TYR A 132 -5.83 -4.58 -3.69
N TRP A 133 -6.21 -4.13 -2.49
CA TRP A 133 -6.18 -4.96 -1.28
C TRP A 133 -7.02 -6.24 -1.40
N ASN A 134 -8.21 -6.16 -1.98
CA ASN A 134 -9.09 -7.31 -2.17
C ASN A 134 -8.46 -8.43 -3.02
N GLN A 135 -7.51 -8.08 -3.91
CA GLN A 135 -6.85 -9.05 -4.78
C GLN A 135 -5.92 -10.00 -4.02
N TYR A 136 -5.55 -9.65 -2.78
CA TYR A 136 -4.64 -10.43 -1.95
C TYR A 136 -5.37 -11.27 -0.88
N LEU A 137 -6.67 -11.04 -0.67
CA LEU A 137 -7.44 -11.74 0.38
C LEU A 137 -7.56 -13.24 0.13
N SER A 138 -7.77 -13.67 -1.14
CA SER A 138 -8.03 -15.07 -1.48
C SER A 138 -6.91 -16.06 -1.13
N LYS A 139 -5.69 -15.57 -0.93
CA LYS A 139 -4.52 -16.36 -0.52
C LYS A 139 -4.18 -16.19 0.95
N ALA A 140 -4.76 -15.19 1.61
CA ALA A 140 -4.48 -14.88 3.00
C ALA A 140 -5.12 -15.94 3.90
N HIS A 141 -4.33 -16.41 4.87
CA HIS A 141 -4.81 -17.29 5.93
C HIS A 141 -5.13 -16.50 7.20
N ILE A 142 -4.51 -15.33 7.35
CA ILE A 142 -4.74 -14.39 8.45
C ILE A 142 -4.62 -12.97 7.88
N LEU A 143 -5.56 -12.09 8.25
CA LEU A 143 -5.46 -10.66 8.03
C LEU A 143 -4.92 -9.98 9.29
N VAL A 144 -3.80 -9.29 9.16
CA VAL A 144 -3.28 -8.35 10.16
C VAL A 144 -3.60 -6.94 9.68
N PHE A 145 -4.45 -6.21 10.42
CA PHE A 145 -4.81 -4.84 10.10
C PHE A 145 -4.17 -3.86 11.09
N VAL A 146 -3.27 -3.00 10.61
CA VAL A 146 -2.52 -2.06 11.44
C VAL A 146 -3.21 -0.70 11.46
N VAL A 147 -3.46 -0.18 12.66
CA VAL A 147 -4.11 1.11 12.90
C VAL A 147 -3.16 2.03 13.65
N ASP A 148 -3.03 3.29 13.18
CA ASP A 148 -2.37 4.34 13.95
C ASP A 148 -3.32 4.82 15.05
N SER A 149 -3.03 4.46 16.29
CA SER A 149 -3.89 4.80 17.43
C SER A 149 -3.91 6.29 17.72
N ALA A 150 -2.94 7.07 17.22
CA ALA A 150 -2.88 8.52 17.41
C ALA A 150 -3.51 9.29 16.24
N ASP A 151 -4.01 8.62 15.21
CA ASP A 151 -4.54 9.26 14.00
C ASP A 151 -6.08 9.25 13.99
N GLY A 152 -6.65 9.84 15.04
CA GLY A 152 -8.10 9.99 15.21
C GLY A 152 -8.84 10.47 13.95
N PRO A 153 -8.38 11.52 13.25
CA PRO A 153 -9.04 12.03 12.05
C PRO A 153 -9.18 10.99 10.92
N ARG A 154 -8.28 10.00 10.83
CA ARG A 154 -8.32 8.96 9.78
C ARG A 154 -8.91 7.62 10.24
N LEU A 155 -9.33 7.48 11.51
CA LEU A 155 -9.94 6.24 12.02
C LEU A 155 -11.22 5.85 11.27
N HIS A 156 -12.06 6.82 10.90
CA HIS A 156 -13.27 6.53 10.12
C HIS A 156 -12.96 5.89 8.75
N ILE A 157 -11.85 6.30 8.12
CA ILE A 157 -11.36 5.72 6.87
C ILE A 157 -10.84 4.30 7.14
N ALA A 158 -10.05 4.12 8.19
CA ALA A 158 -9.53 2.80 8.59
C ALA A 158 -10.67 1.81 8.86
N ARG A 159 -11.72 2.24 9.56
CA ARG A 159 -12.93 1.46 9.78
C ARG A 159 -13.58 1.07 8.46
N GLN A 160 -13.84 2.03 7.58
CA GLN A 160 -14.52 1.76 6.31
C GLN A 160 -13.77 0.69 5.50
N GLU A 161 -12.46 0.88 5.33
CA GLU A 161 -11.63 -0.06 4.58
C GLU A 161 -11.58 -1.45 5.25
N LEU A 162 -11.46 -1.50 6.58
CA LEU A 162 -11.47 -2.76 7.33
C LEU A 162 -12.78 -3.53 7.09
N HIS A 163 -13.93 -2.88 7.26
CA HIS A 163 -15.22 -3.55 7.07
C HIS A 163 -15.47 -3.95 5.62
N CYS A 164 -14.97 -3.18 4.64
CA CYS A 164 -14.99 -3.60 3.23
C CYS A 164 -14.19 -4.91 3.02
N LEU A 165 -12.99 -5.02 3.58
CA LEU A 165 -12.18 -6.24 3.48
C LEU A 165 -12.87 -7.44 4.14
N LEU A 166 -13.49 -7.24 5.30
CA LEU A 166 -14.14 -8.30 6.06
C LEU A 166 -15.44 -8.80 5.41
N ALA A 167 -16.10 -7.95 4.63
CA ALA A 167 -17.27 -8.34 3.85
C ALA A 167 -16.91 -9.27 2.69
N GLU A 168 -15.73 -9.10 2.08
CA GLU A 168 -15.24 -9.95 0.98
C GLU A 168 -14.85 -11.35 1.46
N ASP A 169 -14.28 -11.48 2.66
CA ASP A 169 -14.00 -12.78 3.30
C ASP A 169 -14.50 -12.81 4.75
N PRO A 170 -15.72 -13.33 5.00
CA PRO A 170 -16.33 -13.46 6.32
C PRO A 170 -15.58 -14.37 7.30
N GLN A 171 -14.75 -15.31 6.82
CA GLN A 171 -14.14 -16.36 7.64
C GLN A 171 -12.69 -16.08 8.01
N LEU A 172 -12.00 -15.19 7.28
CA LEU A 172 -10.59 -14.86 7.49
C LEU A 172 -10.29 -14.39 8.93
N PRO A 173 -9.46 -15.09 9.72
CA PRO A 173 -9.07 -14.63 11.05
C PRO A 173 -8.45 -13.22 11.00
N LEU A 174 -8.86 -12.35 11.93
CA LEU A 174 -8.44 -10.95 11.99
C LEU A 174 -7.58 -10.68 13.23
N ILE A 175 -6.45 -10.00 13.05
CA ILE A 175 -5.66 -9.41 14.12
C ILE A 175 -5.58 -7.91 13.85
N VAL A 176 -6.14 -7.08 14.73
CA VAL A 176 -5.96 -5.63 14.68
C VAL A 176 -4.81 -5.23 15.60
N LEU A 177 -3.84 -4.52 15.04
CA LEU A 177 -2.73 -3.94 15.79
C LEU A 177 -3.02 -2.46 16.02
N ALA A 178 -3.36 -2.11 17.25
CA ALA A 178 -3.48 -0.74 17.72
C ALA A 178 -2.07 -0.19 17.93
N ASN A 179 -1.45 0.33 16.87
CA ASN A 179 -0.05 0.76 16.87
C ASN A 179 0.13 2.20 17.36
N LYS A 180 1.35 2.56 17.75
CA LYS A 180 1.76 3.88 18.25
C LYS A 180 1.15 4.27 19.60
N GLN A 181 0.94 3.27 20.45
CA GLN A 181 0.44 3.43 21.84
C GLN A 181 1.44 4.18 22.75
N ASP A 182 2.64 4.49 22.27
CA ASP A 182 3.63 5.33 22.94
C ASP A 182 3.34 6.84 22.85
N LYS A 183 2.40 7.25 21.99
CA LYS A 183 2.06 8.66 21.83
C LYS A 183 0.99 9.11 22.83
N ASN A 184 1.06 10.37 23.25
CA ASN A 184 0.13 10.95 24.24
C ASN A 184 -1.32 11.06 23.73
N ASP A 185 -1.50 11.16 22.42
CA ASP A 185 -2.79 11.26 21.74
C ASP A 185 -3.30 9.89 21.24
N ALA A 186 -2.65 8.80 21.64
CA ALA A 186 -3.09 7.46 21.27
C ALA A 186 -4.41 7.10 21.97
N LEU A 187 -5.41 6.70 21.19
CA LEU A 187 -6.63 6.12 21.71
C LEU A 187 -6.33 4.79 22.40
N SER A 188 -7.05 4.54 23.49
CA SER A 188 -7.02 3.27 24.20
C SER A 188 -7.60 2.14 23.34
N VAL A 189 -7.31 0.90 23.75
CA VAL A 189 -7.85 -0.31 23.11
C VAL A 189 -9.39 -0.32 23.11
N ALA A 190 -10.02 0.16 24.18
CA ALA A 190 -11.47 0.23 24.29
C ALA A 190 -12.06 1.25 23.30
N GLU A 191 -11.49 2.45 23.23
CA GLU A 191 -11.94 3.50 22.30
C GLU A 191 -11.74 3.05 20.84
N LEU A 192 -10.62 2.41 20.52
CA LEU A 192 -10.40 1.86 19.18
C LEU A 192 -11.39 0.74 18.82
N GLN A 193 -11.81 -0.07 19.80
CA GLN A 193 -12.82 -1.10 19.58
C GLN A 193 -14.16 -0.48 19.17
N GLU A 194 -14.52 0.65 19.76
CA GLU A 194 -15.72 1.42 19.43
C GLU A 194 -15.58 2.14 18.08
N GLU A 195 -14.49 2.88 17.88
CA GLU A 195 -14.23 3.67 16.66
C GLU A 195 -14.14 2.80 15.41
N LEU A 196 -13.55 1.61 15.51
CA LEU A 196 -13.46 0.64 14.42
C LEU A 196 -14.71 -0.25 14.30
N ALA A 197 -15.71 -0.07 15.16
CA ALA A 197 -16.95 -0.84 15.20
C ALA A 197 -16.71 -2.36 15.23
N LEU A 198 -15.74 -2.82 16.01
CA LEU A 198 -15.35 -4.24 16.07
C LEU A 198 -16.39 -5.11 16.78
N HIS A 199 -17.35 -4.51 17.48
CA HIS A 199 -18.51 -5.20 18.04
C HIS A 199 -19.49 -5.70 16.96
N ASN A 200 -19.41 -5.18 15.73
CA ASN A 200 -20.24 -5.61 14.60
C ASN A 200 -19.64 -6.79 13.82
N LEU A 201 -18.50 -7.32 14.25
CA LEU A 201 -17.89 -8.48 13.62
C LEU A 201 -18.77 -9.73 13.81
N ASP A 202 -18.78 -10.61 12.81
CA ASP A 202 -19.47 -11.89 12.91
C ASP A 202 -18.94 -12.69 14.11
N SER A 203 -19.86 -13.17 14.94
CA SER A 203 -19.62 -14.06 16.09
C SER A 203 -18.76 -15.29 15.78
N GLN A 204 -18.77 -15.78 14.54
CA GLN A 204 -17.99 -16.95 14.13
C GLN A 204 -16.53 -16.61 13.78
N ARG A 205 -16.20 -15.34 13.54
CA ARG A 205 -14.83 -14.93 13.17
C ARG A 205 -13.94 -14.85 14.41
N LYS A 206 -12.77 -15.49 14.33
CA LYS A 206 -11.70 -15.30 15.33
C LYS A 206 -11.06 -13.92 15.15
N PHE A 207 -11.11 -13.10 16.20
CA PHE A 207 -10.58 -11.75 16.21
C PHE A 207 -9.72 -11.47 17.45
N PHE A 208 -8.63 -10.71 17.26
CA PHE A 208 -7.76 -10.22 18.34
C PHE A 208 -7.41 -8.74 18.16
N LEU A 209 -7.50 -7.94 19.22
CA LEU A 209 -7.06 -6.55 19.27
C LEU A 209 -5.86 -6.41 20.19
N LEU A 210 -4.72 -5.96 19.66
CA LEU A 210 -3.45 -5.92 20.40
C LEU A 210 -2.86 -4.50 20.43
N PRO A 211 -2.62 -3.91 21.62
CA PRO A 211 -1.86 -2.67 21.73
C PRO A 211 -0.40 -2.91 21.34
N THR A 212 0.16 -2.04 20.50
CA THR A 212 1.51 -2.17 19.95
C THR A 212 2.19 -0.79 19.87
N SER A 213 3.52 -0.77 20.10
CA SER A 213 4.36 0.41 19.85
C SER A 213 5.59 -0.02 19.09
N ALA A 214 5.56 0.14 17.76
CA ALA A 214 6.66 -0.23 16.88
C ALA A 214 7.77 0.84 16.87
N THR A 215 8.32 1.20 18.04
CA THR A 215 9.46 2.12 18.18
C THR A 215 10.70 1.36 18.62
N SER A 216 11.90 1.89 18.29
CA SER A 216 13.18 1.29 18.69
C SER A 216 13.35 1.17 20.21
N ALA A 217 12.68 2.03 20.99
CA ALA A 217 12.68 2.00 22.45
C ALA A 217 11.50 1.20 23.04
N GLY A 218 10.32 1.26 22.41
CA GLY A 218 9.12 0.52 22.85
C GLY A 218 9.29 -1.00 22.79
N LEU A 219 10.22 -1.48 21.95
CA LEU A 219 10.56 -2.89 21.80
C LEU A 219 11.56 -3.47 22.83
N ALA A 220 12.14 -2.66 23.73
CA ALA A 220 12.81 -3.21 24.92
C ALA A 220 11.80 -4.00 25.79
N THR A 221 10.52 -3.63 25.70
CA THR A 221 9.37 -4.45 26.09
C THR A 221 9.03 -5.40 24.94
N ALA A 222 9.76 -6.50 24.82
CA ALA A 222 9.64 -7.51 23.77
C ALA A 222 8.24 -8.16 23.61
N ASN A 223 7.23 -7.75 24.39
CA ASN A 223 5.98 -8.48 24.55
C ASN A 223 5.01 -8.36 23.37
N SER A 224 4.85 -7.21 22.72
CA SER A 224 3.79 -7.04 21.70
C SER A 224 4.09 -7.74 20.36
N VAL A 225 5.31 -7.59 19.84
CA VAL A 225 5.74 -8.25 18.60
C VAL A 225 5.94 -9.76 18.79
N LEU A 226 6.50 -10.17 19.93
CA LEU A 226 6.57 -11.60 20.27
C LEU A 226 5.16 -12.19 20.43
N HIS A 227 4.23 -11.45 21.04
CA HIS A 227 2.84 -11.87 21.15
C HIS A 227 2.20 -12.01 19.76
N LEU A 228 2.42 -11.09 18.83
CA LEU A 228 1.97 -11.24 17.44
C LEU A 228 2.52 -12.54 16.82
N LYS A 229 3.85 -12.78 16.90
CA LYS A 229 4.47 -14.00 16.36
C LYS A 229 3.88 -15.27 16.98
N HIS A 230 3.72 -15.30 18.30
CA HIS A 230 3.08 -16.40 19.02
C HIS A 230 1.63 -16.61 18.59
N LEU A 231 0.88 -15.53 18.38
CA LEU A 231 -0.52 -15.58 18.02
C LEU A 231 -0.72 -16.06 16.57
N LEU A 232 0.15 -15.65 15.65
CA LEU A 232 0.19 -16.19 14.29
C LEU A 232 0.41 -17.70 14.31
N VAL A 233 1.46 -18.17 15.00
CA VAL A 233 1.74 -19.61 15.14
C VAL A 233 0.57 -20.34 15.78
N LYS A 234 -0.04 -19.78 16.83
CA LYS A 234 -1.18 -20.37 17.51
C LYS A 234 -2.38 -20.53 16.57
N ILE A 235 -2.75 -19.50 15.83
CA ILE A 235 -3.91 -19.55 14.91
C ILE A 235 -3.64 -20.59 13.81
N LEU A 236 -2.47 -20.52 13.16
CA LEU A 236 -2.12 -21.41 12.06
C LEU A 236 -2.02 -22.88 12.50
N ALA A 237 -1.41 -23.15 13.66
CA ALA A 237 -1.33 -24.51 14.20
C ALA A 237 -2.69 -25.11 14.55
N HIS A 238 -3.68 -24.28 14.94
CA HIS A 238 -5.04 -24.75 15.18
C HIS A 238 -5.78 -25.06 13.87
N SER A 239 -5.56 -24.29 12.80
CA SER A 239 -6.13 -24.59 11.48
C SER A 239 -5.60 -25.92 10.94
N ASN A 240 -4.29 -26.16 11.01
CA ASN A 240 -3.67 -27.41 10.56
C ASN A 240 -4.26 -28.67 11.22
N LYS A 241 -4.68 -28.56 12.48
CA LYS A 241 -5.29 -29.67 13.21
C LYS A 241 -6.74 -29.96 12.77
N MET A 242 -7.45 -28.98 12.23
CA MET A 242 -8.80 -29.18 11.68
C MET A 242 -8.76 -29.80 10.28
N ASP A 243 -7.76 -29.47 9.48
CA ASP A 243 -7.63 -29.97 8.10
C ASP A 243 -7.10 -31.42 8.02
N SER A 244 -6.61 -31.96 9.14
CA SER A 244 -6.04 -33.33 9.25
C SER A 244 -6.99 -34.36 9.86
N LEU A 245 -8.26 -34.01 10.06
CA LEU A 245 -9.34 -34.89 10.57
C LEU A 245 -10.39 -35.13 9.47
#